data_AF-A0A5N5M3Y1-F1
#
_entry.id   AF-A0A5N5M3Y1-F1
#
_cell.length_a   1.000
_cell.length_b   1.000
_cell.length_c   1.000
_cell.angle_alpha   90.00
_cell.angle_beta   90.00
_cell.angle_gamma   90.00
#
_symmetry.space_group_name_H-M   'P 1'
#
loop_
_entity.id
_entity.type
_entity.pdbx_description
1 polymer ?
#
loop_
_entity_poly.entity_id
_entity_poly.type
_entity_poly.pdbx_seq_one_letter_code
_entity_poly.pdbx_strand_id
1 'polypeptide(L)'
;MPGHKEMPEWAEAPLNPNGEPATHFSKPKPEDFGCNQQLLDAFASAARKDDKQKHSIAVQVIWWDAMADGKVSCGMSLAGGVSGGRLGRNHTLEDVPIHFFRDQLMDCIGVLVDAKHRQAARKAICPESTDAQIEEYDALVKEQKRLKEARLEAEREDEQFEAAQKVAAAPLKSKTEARDIGDLCDALMCVDDEVNLARYLIATTTRNPDRPKMISRSVVRPNHAPLAAEGMIEYEDNIDYDCDQVRAMIKIFIDDGDWTIDQFRQTLGVTRQQLVKFLSGRGYSHALLSAAYQLSWEFFNWRDQLGLPLSGADIEEDTRHVQEVAQQGDRESEEQARLAARNAAILNAFPELTQTLDKARVALQKTKKKLGSEGQEPELWDERAPERPQKRTRLTEADATSKPGMDLFEEVKEIKDALQKLGEQNRKRRAALQEVDKETQNRQPRRSRRLKDQQKAREQ
;
A
#
# COMPACT_ATOMS: atom_id res chain seq x y z
N MET A 1 -28.70 -17.21 -31.30
CA MET A 1 -29.69 -18.22 -31.73
C MET A 1 -30.86 -18.19 -30.75
N PRO A 2 -32.12 -18.00 -31.20
CA PRO A 2 -33.28 -18.18 -30.34
C PRO A 2 -33.67 -19.67 -30.33
N GLY A 3 -33.53 -20.34 -29.19
CA GLY A 3 -33.88 -21.76 -29.08
C GLY A 3 -33.24 -22.54 -27.92
N HIS A 4 -32.24 -21.99 -27.23
CA HIS A 4 -31.75 -22.61 -26.00
C HIS A 4 -32.76 -22.36 -24.87
N LYS A 5 -33.66 -23.31 -24.65
CA LYS A 5 -34.22 -23.52 -23.33
C LYS A 5 -33.10 -24.14 -22.51
N GLU A 6 -32.34 -23.33 -21.78
CA GLU A 6 -31.56 -23.85 -20.66
C GLU A 6 -32.53 -24.62 -19.77
N MET A 7 -32.27 -25.92 -19.62
CA MET A 7 -33.04 -26.73 -18.72
C MET A 7 -32.80 -26.15 -17.32
N PRO A 8 -33.83 -25.85 -16.53
CA PRO A 8 -33.62 -25.34 -15.19
C PRO A 8 -32.75 -26.34 -14.41
N GLU A 9 -31.78 -25.84 -13.67
CA GLU A 9 -30.77 -26.63 -12.94
C GLU A 9 -31.38 -27.73 -12.05
N TRP A 10 -32.57 -27.49 -11.48
CA TRP A 10 -33.32 -28.48 -10.69
C TRP A 10 -33.96 -29.62 -11.50
N ALA A 11 -33.94 -29.53 -12.83
CA ALA A 11 -34.39 -30.56 -13.76
C ALA A 11 -33.22 -31.40 -14.32
N GLU A 12 -31.96 -31.00 -14.04
CA GLU A 12 -30.80 -31.83 -14.33
C GLU A 12 -30.77 -33.01 -13.35
N ALA A 13 -30.53 -34.22 -13.86
CA ALA A 13 -30.35 -35.38 -13.00
C ALA A 13 -29.12 -35.13 -12.13
N PRO A 14 -29.20 -35.27 -10.79
CA PRO A 14 -28.07 -35.04 -9.92
C PRO A 14 -26.90 -35.93 -10.35
N LEU A 15 -25.78 -35.32 -10.72
CA LEU A 15 -24.56 -36.05 -11.03
C LEU A 15 -24.04 -36.61 -9.70
N ASN A 16 -24.15 -37.91 -9.51
CA ASN A 16 -23.49 -38.60 -8.39
C ASN A 16 -22.06 -38.96 -8.84
N PRO A 17 -21.03 -38.20 -8.42
CA PRO A 17 -19.65 -38.45 -8.85
C PRO A 17 -19.11 -39.81 -8.39
N ASN A 18 -19.80 -40.48 -7.46
CA ASN A 18 -19.44 -41.79 -6.90
C ASN A 18 -20.49 -42.87 -7.20
N GLY A 19 -21.44 -42.61 -8.11
CA GLY A 19 -22.51 -43.54 -8.44
C GLY A 19 -22.01 -44.79 -9.17
N GLU A 20 -20.93 -44.66 -9.93
CA GLU A 20 -20.22 -45.77 -10.54
C GLU A 20 -18.99 -46.18 -9.71
N PRO A 21 -18.65 -47.48 -9.68
CA PRO A 21 -17.47 -47.96 -8.98
C PRO A 21 -16.21 -47.39 -9.61
N ALA A 22 -15.29 -46.91 -8.77
CA ALA A 22 -14.05 -46.36 -9.26
C ALA A 22 -13.16 -47.46 -9.87
N THR A 23 -13.25 -48.68 -9.36
CA THR A 23 -12.54 -49.84 -9.92
C THR A 23 -13.50 -50.97 -10.26
N HIS A 24 -13.11 -51.84 -11.20
CA HIS A 24 -13.92 -53.02 -11.55
C HIS A 24 -13.95 -54.06 -10.42
N PHE A 25 -13.03 -53.99 -9.44
CA PHE A 25 -13.00 -54.84 -8.24
C PHE A 25 -13.95 -54.35 -7.14
N SER A 26 -14.37 -53.08 -7.19
CA SER A 26 -15.17 -52.48 -6.12
C SER A 26 -16.61 -53.02 -6.09
N LYS A 27 -17.11 -53.58 -7.21
CA LYS A 27 -18.44 -54.21 -7.27
C LYS A 27 -18.39 -55.64 -6.71
N PRO A 28 -18.99 -55.91 -5.54
CA PRO A 28 -19.10 -57.27 -5.04
C PRO A 28 -20.01 -58.11 -5.95
N LYS A 29 -19.79 -59.42 -5.97
CA LYS A 29 -20.77 -60.34 -6.55
C LYS A 29 -22.04 -60.28 -5.67
N PRO A 30 -23.26 -60.29 -6.27
CA PRO A 30 -24.51 -60.12 -5.53
C PRO A 30 -24.74 -61.15 -4.41
N GLU A 31 -24.07 -62.29 -4.48
CA GLU A 31 -24.27 -63.45 -3.60
C GLU A 31 -23.29 -63.47 -2.40
N ASP A 32 -22.21 -62.69 -2.45
CA ASP A 32 -21.05 -62.85 -1.55
C ASP A 32 -21.01 -61.84 -0.38
N PHE A 33 -21.87 -60.82 -0.36
CA PHE A 33 -21.83 -59.77 0.67
C PHE A 33 -23.20 -59.25 1.07
N GLY A 34 -23.43 -59.11 2.39
CA GLY A 34 -24.52 -58.29 2.91
C GLY A 34 -24.12 -56.84 3.12
N CYS A 35 -24.88 -56.11 3.95
CA CYS A 35 -24.78 -54.65 4.08
C CYS A 35 -23.39 -54.14 4.52
N ASN A 36 -23.11 -52.85 4.31
CA ASN A 36 -21.84 -52.20 4.68
C ASN A 36 -21.41 -52.44 6.13
N GLN A 37 -22.38 -52.62 7.06
CA GLN A 37 -22.10 -52.98 8.44
C GLN A 37 -21.37 -54.33 8.57
N GLN A 38 -21.80 -55.35 7.80
CA GLN A 38 -21.15 -56.67 7.80
C GLN A 38 -19.74 -56.59 7.22
N LEU A 39 -19.53 -55.77 6.19
CA LEU A 39 -18.21 -55.53 5.62
C LEU A 39 -17.27 -54.87 6.65
N LEU A 40 -17.77 -53.85 7.37
CA LEU A 40 -17.02 -53.17 8.41
C LEU A 40 -16.68 -54.11 9.58
N ASP A 41 -17.60 -54.97 9.98
CA ASP A 41 -17.38 -55.94 11.06
C ASP A 41 -16.34 -57.01 10.66
N ALA A 42 -16.43 -57.53 9.43
CA ALA A 42 -15.45 -58.46 8.88
C ALA A 42 -14.05 -57.83 8.79
N PHE A 43 -13.99 -56.59 8.29
CA PHE A 43 -12.77 -55.81 8.24
C PHE A 43 -12.17 -55.57 9.63
N ALA A 44 -12.96 -55.08 10.59
CA ALA A 44 -12.50 -54.77 11.94
C ALA A 44 -11.96 -56.00 12.67
N SER A 45 -12.65 -57.14 12.51
CA SER A 45 -12.21 -58.44 13.05
C SER A 45 -10.85 -58.85 12.48
N ALA A 46 -10.69 -58.81 11.15
CA ALA A 46 -9.44 -59.17 10.47
C ALA A 46 -8.28 -58.20 10.78
N ALA A 47 -8.59 -56.91 10.92
CA ALA A 47 -7.64 -55.86 11.23
C ALA A 47 -7.30 -55.72 12.73
N ARG A 48 -7.92 -56.55 13.60
CA ARG A 48 -7.81 -56.49 15.07
C ARG A 48 -8.15 -55.10 15.63
N LYS A 49 -9.28 -54.53 15.18
CA LYS A 49 -9.80 -53.26 15.65
C LYS A 49 -10.86 -53.44 16.72
N ASP A 50 -10.80 -52.63 17.77
CA ASP A 50 -11.84 -52.57 18.79
C ASP A 50 -13.06 -51.77 18.29
N ASP A 51 -14.16 -51.79 19.04
CA ASP A 51 -15.40 -51.10 18.64
C ASP A 51 -15.24 -49.58 18.51
N LYS A 52 -14.35 -48.96 19.30
CA LYS A 52 -14.07 -47.53 19.22
C LYS A 52 -13.33 -47.19 17.93
N GLN A 53 -12.37 -48.01 17.55
CA GLN A 53 -11.62 -47.89 16.29
C GLN A 53 -12.53 -48.19 15.10
N LYS A 54 -13.37 -49.22 15.18
CA LYS A 54 -14.39 -49.54 14.16
C LYS A 54 -15.31 -48.34 13.91
N HIS A 55 -15.81 -47.74 14.98
CA HIS A 55 -16.64 -46.53 14.88
C HIS A 55 -15.87 -45.35 14.26
N SER A 56 -14.61 -45.14 14.67
CA SER A 56 -13.77 -44.09 14.09
C SER A 56 -13.54 -44.26 12.59
N ILE A 57 -13.42 -45.50 12.10
CA ILE A 57 -13.24 -45.79 10.67
C ILE A 57 -14.53 -45.49 9.90
N ALA A 58 -15.68 -45.88 10.45
CA ALA A 58 -16.97 -45.58 9.85
C ALA A 58 -17.17 -44.07 9.67
N VAL A 59 -16.93 -43.28 10.74
CA VAL A 59 -17.14 -41.81 10.71
C VAL A 59 -16.20 -41.10 9.71
N GLN A 60 -15.04 -41.68 9.39
CA GLN A 60 -14.12 -41.15 8.38
C GLN A 60 -14.58 -41.38 6.95
N VAL A 61 -15.57 -42.24 6.71
CA VAL A 61 -16.18 -42.38 5.39
C VAL A 61 -17.05 -41.16 5.14
N ILE A 62 -16.63 -40.37 4.14
CA ILE A 62 -17.35 -39.18 3.69
C ILE A 62 -17.99 -39.49 2.33
N TRP A 63 -19.31 -39.57 2.28
CA TRP A 63 -20.05 -39.83 1.05
C TRP A 63 -20.90 -38.63 0.63
N TRP A 64 -20.94 -38.36 -0.68
CA TRP A 64 -21.71 -37.28 -1.28
C TRP A 64 -22.62 -37.87 -2.35
N ASP A 65 -23.93 -37.67 -2.19
CA ASP A 65 -24.99 -38.26 -3.02
C ASP A 65 -25.31 -37.45 -4.28
N ALA A 66 -24.97 -36.16 -4.31
CA ALA A 66 -25.09 -35.29 -5.49
C ALA A 66 -24.19 -34.04 -5.40
N MET A 67 -23.70 -33.57 -6.56
CA MET A 67 -23.06 -32.26 -6.72
C MET A 67 -24.01 -31.37 -7.56
N ALA A 68 -25.00 -30.73 -6.93
CA ALA A 68 -25.99 -29.95 -7.68
C ALA A 68 -25.77 -28.44 -7.64
N ASP A 69 -24.95 -27.88 -6.76
CA ASP A 69 -24.86 -26.43 -6.60
C ASP A 69 -23.44 -25.87 -6.36
N GLY A 70 -22.40 -26.71 -6.44
CA GLY A 70 -21.03 -26.29 -6.13
C GLY A 70 -20.85 -25.70 -4.71
N LYS A 71 -21.89 -25.75 -3.85
CA LYS A 71 -21.90 -25.17 -2.52
C LYS A 71 -22.00 -26.30 -1.50
N VAL A 72 -20.82 -26.72 -1.07
CA VAL A 72 -20.61 -27.71 -0.04
C VAL A 72 -21.18 -27.18 1.29
N SER A 73 -22.41 -27.57 1.64
CA SER A 73 -22.91 -27.42 3.02
C SER A 73 -22.76 -28.76 3.75
N CYS A 74 -21.76 -28.84 4.64
CA CYS A 74 -21.53 -30.00 5.49
C CYS A 74 -21.98 -29.69 6.92
N GLY A 75 -22.92 -30.50 7.44
CA GLY A 75 -23.03 -30.70 8.87
C GLY A 75 -22.25 -31.96 9.25
N MET A 76 -21.14 -31.81 9.98
CA MET A 76 -20.47 -32.96 10.59
C MET A 76 -21.45 -33.65 11.55
N SER A 77 -21.86 -34.89 11.26
CA SER A 77 -22.64 -35.72 12.17
C SER A 77 -21.75 -36.77 12.81
N LEU A 78 -21.50 -36.64 14.11
CA LEU A 78 -20.77 -37.64 14.91
C LEU A 78 -21.68 -38.78 15.39
N ALA A 79 -22.97 -38.74 15.05
CA ALA A 79 -23.99 -39.62 15.65
C ALA A 79 -24.36 -40.85 14.78
N GLY A 80 -24.05 -40.85 13.47
CA GLY A 80 -24.60 -41.81 12.49
C GLY A 80 -23.61 -42.77 11.81
N GLY A 81 -22.30 -42.65 12.10
CA GLY A 81 -21.30 -43.55 11.53
C GLY A 81 -20.87 -43.29 10.09
N VAL A 82 -21.41 -42.28 9.40
CA VAL A 82 -20.94 -41.74 8.09
C VAL A 82 -21.18 -40.23 8.08
N SER A 83 -20.35 -39.45 7.38
CA SER A 83 -20.55 -38.01 7.20
C SER A 83 -20.72 -37.59 5.73
N GLY A 84 -21.46 -36.50 5.47
CA GLY A 84 -21.68 -35.94 4.11
C GLY A 84 -23.01 -36.34 3.44
N GLY A 85 -23.46 -35.55 2.45
CA GLY A 85 -24.67 -35.78 1.63
C GLY A 85 -25.88 -34.86 1.92
N ARG A 86 -26.90 -34.89 1.04
CA ARG A 86 -28.11 -34.05 1.10
C ARG A 86 -29.06 -34.41 2.26
N LEU A 87 -28.97 -35.62 2.82
CA LEU A 87 -29.80 -36.08 3.95
C LEU A 87 -29.26 -35.60 5.32
N GLY A 88 -28.12 -34.89 5.36
CA GLY A 88 -27.62 -34.21 6.56
C GLY A 88 -27.35 -35.16 7.73
N ARG A 89 -27.87 -34.84 8.92
CA ARG A 89 -27.57 -35.53 10.21
C ARG A 89 -27.92 -37.03 10.25
N ASN A 90 -28.71 -37.55 9.32
CA ASN A 90 -29.31 -38.89 9.37
C ASN A 90 -28.72 -39.90 8.37
N HIS A 91 -27.58 -39.61 7.73
CA HIS A 91 -26.91 -40.60 6.89
C HIS A 91 -26.45 -41.80 7.71
N THR A 92 -26.74 -43.00 7.20
CA THR A 92 -26.32 -44.28 7.75
C THR A 92 -25.33 -44.97 6.81
N LEU A 93 -24.67 -46.02 7.27
CA LEU A 93 -23.83 -46.87 6.42
C LEU A 93 -24.61 -47.51 5.26
N GLU A 94 -25.92 -47.67 5.35
CA GLU A 94 -26.74 -48.29 4.31
C GLU A 94 -26.98 -47.38 3.11
N ASP A 95 -26.87 -46.06 3.30
CA ASP A 95 -27.04 -45.06 2.23
C ASP A 95 -25.83 -45.01 1.30
N VAL A 96 -24.67 -45.49 1.75
CA VAL A 96 -23.41 -45.46 0.99
C VAL A 96 -23.36 -46.65 0.01
N PRO A 97 -23.08 -46.43 -1.29
CA PRO A 97 -22.88 -47.51 -2.22
C PRO A 97 -21.74 -48.44 -1.75
N ILE A 98 -22.00 -49.75 -1.72
CA ILE A 98 -21.06 -50.74 -1.20
C ILE A 98 -19.69 -50.67 -1.86
N HIS A 99 -19.64 -50.36 -3.17
CA HIS A 99 -18.39 -50.20 -3.90
C HIS A 99 -17.55 -49.04 -3.39
N PHE A 100 -18.18 -47.91 -3.05
CA PHE A 100 -17.50 -46.75 -2.50
C PHE A 100 -16.97 -47.05 -1.10
N PHE A 101 -17.79 -47.68 -0.25
CA PHE A 101 -17.38 -48.06 1.11
C PHE A 101 -16.19 -49.03 1.08
N ARG A 102 -16.20 -49.98 0.14
CA ARG A 102 -15.13 -50.93 -0.11
C ARG A 102 -13.81 -50.25 -0.51
N ASP A 103 -13.86 -49.28 -1.42
CA ASP A 103 -12.70 -48.49 -1.84
C ASP A 103 -12.08 -47.73 -0.65
N GLN A 104 -12.92 -47.13 0.20
CA GLN A 104 -12.47 -46.42 1.41
C GLN A 104 -11.77 -47.35 2.41
N LEU A 105 -12.32 -48.55 2.62
CA LEU A 105 -11.68 -49.54 3.49
C LEU A 105 -10.35 -50.02 2.92
N MET A 106 -10.26 -50.25 1.60
CA MET A 106 -8.99 -50.62 0.95
C MET A 106 -7.93 -49.53 1.09
N ASP A 107 -8.29 -48.26 0.88
CA ASP A 107 -7.35 -47.13 1.05
C ASP A 107 -6.83 -47.04 2.49
N CYS A 108 -7.69 -47.23 3.49
CA CYS A 108 -7.30 -47.04 4.89
C CYS A 108 -6.40 -48.16 5.44
N ILE A 109 -6.28 -49.32 4.78
CA ILE A 109 -5.48 -50.47 5.26
C ILE A 109 -4.02 -50.10 5.47
N GLY A 110 -3.45 -49.34 4.54
CA GLY A 110 -2.03 -48.95 4.61
C GLY A 110 -1.70 -48.09 5.83
N VAL A 111 -2.67 -47.29 6.28
CA VAL A 111 -2.51 -46.31 7.37
C VAL A 111 -2.99 -46.87 8.71
N LEU A 112 -4.11 -47.57 8.72
CA LEU A 112 -4.80 -47.95 9.94
C LEU A 112 -4.51 -49.38 10.37
N VAL A 113 -3.99 -50.26 9.51
CA VAL A 113 -3.79 -51.69 9.83
C VAL A 113 -2.31 -52.04 9.91
N ASP A 114 -1.92 -52.73 11.00
CA ASP A 114 -0.58 -53.27 11.19
C ASP A 114 -0.16 -54.15 10.02
N ALA A 115 1.10 -54.06 9.59
CA ALA A 115 1.64 -54.80 8.45
C ALA A 115 1.29 -56.31 8.45
N LYS A 116 1.35 -56.95 9.64
CA LYS A 116 1.02 -58.36 9.86
C LYS A 116 -0.44 -58.74 9.55
N HIS A 117 -1.38 -57.80 9.61
CA HIS A 117 -2.81 -58.04 9.43
C HIS A 117 -3.35 -57.47 8.12
N ARG A 118 -2.54 -56.74 7.33
CA ARG A 118 -2.99 -56.07 6.10
C ARG A 118 -3.58 -57.06 5.08
N GLN A 119 -2.92 -58.19 4.84
CA GLN A 119 -3.44 -59.17 3.87
C GLN A 119 -4.76 -59.80 4.34
N ALA A 120 -4.88 -60.11 5.63
CA ALA A 120 -6.12 -60.62 6.20
C ALA A 120 -7.26 -59.59 6.08
N ALA A 121 -6.96 -58.31 6.35
CA ALA A 121 -7.92 -57.23 6.19
C ALA A 121 -8.36 -57.05 4.73
N ARG A 122 -7.43 -57.06 3.76
CA ARG A 122 -7.77 -57.01 2.33
C ARG A 122 -8.62 -58.19 1.89
N LYS A 123 -8.28 -59.40 2.35
CA LYS A 123 -9.03 -60.61 2.03
C LYS A 123 -10.43 -60.60 2.66
N ALA A 124 -10.61 -59.95 3.81
CA ALA A 124 -11.94 -59.74 4.41
C ALA A 124 -12.79 -58.74 3.62
N ILE A 125 -12.19 -57.73 2.99
CA ILE A 125 -12.88 -56.79 2.10
C ILE A 125 -13.18 -57.44 0.73
N CYS A 126 -12.37 -58.41 0.30
CA CYS A 126 -12.45 -59.05 -1.01
C CYS A 126 -12.23 -60.58 -0.95
N PRO A 127 -13.13 -61.34 -0.31
CA PRO A 127 -13.00 -62.79 -0.17
C PRO A 127 -13.06 -63.49 -1.53
N GLU A 128 -13.80 -62.93 -2.50
CA GLU A 128 -13.99 -63.46 -3.84
C GLU A 128 -12.76 -63.27 -4.75
N SER A 129 -11.87 -62.32 -4.41
CA SER A 129 -10.68 -61.99 -5.20
C SER A 129 -9.49 -62.87 -4.81
N THR A 130 -8.66 -63.23 -5.78
CA THR A 130 -7.36 -63.89 -5.53
C THR A 130 -6.37 -62.91 -4.91
N ASP A 131 -5.28 -63.40 -4.29
CA ASP A 131 -4.26 -62.51 -3.72
C ASP A 131 -3.66 -61.56 -4.78
N ALA A 132 -3.47 -62.04 -6.01
CA ALA A 132 -3.00 -61.20 -7.13
C ALA A 132 -4.01 -60.10 -7.51
N GLN A 133 -5.31 -60.41 -7.53
CA GLN A 133 -6.37 -59.43 -7.81
C GLN A 133 -6.50 -58.40 -6.67
N ILE A 134 -6.27 -58.82 -5.43
CA ILE A 134 -6.24 -57.94 -4.27
C ILE A 134 -5.09 -56.93 -4.37
N GLU A 135 -3.90 -57.39 -4.80
CA GLU A 135 -2.75 -56.51 -5.03
C GLU A 135 -3.02 -55.50 -6.15
N GLU A 136 -3.62 -55.94 -7.26
CA GLU A 136 -4.03 -55.07 -8.36
C GLU A 136 -5.05 -54.02 -7.88
N TYR A 137 -6.03 -54.42 -7.09
CA TYR A 137 -7.03 -53.51 -6.53
C TYR A 137 -6.42 -52.48 -5.57
N ASP A 138 -5.54 -52.89 -4.66
CA ASP A 138 -4.80 -51.99 -3.74
C ASP A 138 -3.98 -50.96 -4.52
N ALA A 139 -3.35 -51.36 -5.63
CA ALA A 139 -2.61 -50.46 -6.50
C ALA A 139 -3.52 -49.44 -7.21
N LEU A 140 -4.67 -49.87 -7.74
CA LEU A 140 -5.63 -48.99 -8.43
C LEU A 140 -6.24 -47.95 -7.50
N VAL A 141 -6.63 -48.33 -6.27
CA VAL A 141 -7.19 -47.40 -5.28
C VAL A 141 -6.16 -46.32 -4.92
N LYS A 142 -4.90 -46.71 -4.70
CA LYS A 142 -3.81 -45.77 -4.43
C LYS A 142 -3.56 -44.82 -5.58
N GLU A 143 -3.55 -45.32 -6.81
CA GLU A 143 -3.35 -44.48 -7.99
C GLU A 143 -4.49 -43.47 -8.18
N GLN A 144 -5.74 -43.88 -7.94
CA GLN A 144 -6.89 -42.98 -7.99
C GLN A 144 -6.82 -41.89 -6.94
N LYS A 145 -6.43 -42.23 -5.71
CA LYS A 145 -6.19 -41.26 -4.65
C LYS A 145 -5.11 -40.27 -5.04
N ARG A 146 -3.98 -40.74 -5.56
CA ARG A 146 -2.89 -39.90 -6.05
C ARG A 146 -3.35 -38.94 -7.15
N LEU A 147 -4.13 -39.42 -8.12
CA LEU A 147 -4.69 -38.58 -9.18
C LEU A 147 -5.68 -37.54 -8.65
N LYS A 148 -6.54 -37.92 -7.69
CA LYS A 148 -7.49 -37.00 -7.06
C LYS A 148 -6.77 -35.92 -6.25
N GLU A 149 -5.78 -36.29 -5.46
CA GLU A 149 -4.94 -35.35 -4.70
C GLU A 149 -4.17 -34.41 -5.63
N ALA A 150 -3.61 -34.93 -6.73
CA ALA A 150 -2.93 -34.12 -7.74
C ALA A 150 -3.88 -33.13 -8.45
N ARG A 151 -5.12 -33.55 -8.73
CA ARG A 151 -6.14 -32.66 -9.32
C ARG A 151 -6.52 -31.55 -8.35
N LEU A 152 -6.79 -31.87 -7.09
CA LEU A 152 -7.10 -30.89 -6.05
C LEU A 152 -5.94 -29.92 -5.83
N GLU A 153 -4.69 -30.40 -5.86
CA GLU A 153 -3.52 -29.53 -5.80
C GLU A 153 -3.44 -28.59 -6.99
N ALA A 154 -3.67 -29.08 -8.21
CA ALA A 154 -3.69 -28.26 -9.41
C ALA A 154 -4.81 -27.19 -9.35
N GLU A 155 -6.01 -27.57 -8.91
CA GLU A 155 -7.14 -26.64 -8.69
C GLU A 155 -6.76 -25.55 -7.68
N ARG A 156 -6.13 -25.91 -6.55
CA ARG A 156 -5.62 -24.93 -5.56
C ARG A 156 -4.57 -23.99 -6.14
N GLU A 157 -3.63 -24.52 -6.91
CA GLU A 157 -2.62 -23.68 -7.56
C GLU A 157 -3.23 -22.70 -8.56
N ASP A 158 -4.27 -23.13 -9.29
CA ASP A 158 -4.97 -22.28 -10.24
C ASP A 158 -5.78 -21.20 -9.51
N GLU A 159 -6.45 -21.53 -8.40
CA GLU A 159 -7.10 -20.55 -7.52
C GLU A 159 -6.11 -19.52 -6.95
N GLN A 160 -4.93 -19.98 -6.50
CA GLN A 160 -3.86 -19.09 -6.03
C GLN A 160 -3.35 -18.19 -7.16
N PHE A 161 -3.20 -18.72 -8.37
CA PHE A 161 -2.80 -17.95 -9.54
C PHE A 161 -3.81 -16.86 -9.87
N GLU A 162 -5.10 -17.19 -9.92
CA GLU A 162 -6.19 -16.23 -10.15
C GLU A 162 -6.29 -15.17 -9.04
N ALA A 163 -6.09 -15.55 -7.78
CA ALA A 163 -6.06 -14.60 -6.67
C ALA A 163 -4.86 -13.63 -6.79
N ALA A 164 -3.67 -14.14 -7.07
CA ALA A 164 -2.47 -13.33 -7.28
C ALA A 164 -2.61 -12.40 -8.49
N GLN A 165 -3.27 -12.85 -9.55
CA GLN A 165 -3.53 -12.06 -10.76
C GLN A 165 -4.32 -10.77 -10.46
N LYS A 166 -5.24 -10.79 -9.50
CA LYS A 166 -6.06 -9.63 -9.11
C LYS A 166 -5.26 -8.53 -8.41
N VAL A 167 -4.22 -8.90 -7.68
CA VAL A 167 -3.40 -7.96 -6.90
C VAL A 167 -2.07 -7.63 -7.60
N ALA A 168 -1.71 -8.36 -8.64
CA ALA A 168 -0.51 -8.12 -9.43
C ALA A 168 -0.58 -6.77 -10.16
N ALA A 169 0.54 -6.05 -10.18
CA ALA A 169 0.63 -4.78 -10.90
C ALA A 169 0.67 -4.95 -12.43
N ALA A 170 0.96 -6.17 -12.91
CA ALA A 170 0.96 -6.54 -14.31
C ALA A 170 0.53 -8.02 -14.46
N PRO A 171 0.02 -8.45 -15.64
CA PRO A 171 -0.37 -9.83 -15.84
C PRO A 171 0.76 -10.81 -15.56
N LEU A 172 0.48 -11.83 -14.75
CA LEU A 172 1.45 -12.85 -14.39
C LEU A 172 1.70 -13.81 -15.54
N LYS A 173 2.94 -14.25 -15.69
CA LYS A 173 3.37 -15.17 -16.76
C LYS A 173 3.56 -16.60 -16.27
N SER A 174 3.65 -16.81 -14.96
CA SER A 174 3.93 -18.13 -14.39
C SER A 174 3.35 -18.29 -12.99
N LYS A 175 3.10 -19.55 -12.60
CA LYS A 175 2.69 -19.92 -11.23
C LYS A 175 3.74 -19.54 -10.18
N THR A 176 5.01 -19.53 -10.53
CA THR A 176 6.09 -19.07 -9.63
C THR A 176 5.91 -17.59 -9.28
N GLU A 177 5.59 -16.74 -10.27
CA GLU A 177 5.33 -15.32 -10.01
C GLU A 177 4.10 -15.10 -9.12
N ALA A 178 3.07 -15.95 -9.26
CA ALA A 178 1.89 -15.91 -8.38
C ALA A 178 2.24 -16.28 -6.94
N ARG A 179 3.07 -17.32 -6.73
CA ARG A 179 3.55 -17.67 -5.39
C ARG A 179 4.36 -16.54 -4.77
N ASP A 180 5.25 -15.89 -5.52
CA ASP A 180 6.01 -14.74 -5.00
C ASP A 180 5.10 -13.56 -4.58
N ILE A 181 3.95 -13.38 -5.23
CA ILE A 181 2.94 -12.39 -4.84
C ILE A 181 2.16 -12.86 -3.61
N GLY A 182 1.82 -14.15 -3.54
CA GLY A 182 1.22 -14.76 -2.35
C GLY A 182 2.09 -14.54 -1.11
N ASP A 183 3.38 -14.88 -1.20
CA ASP A 183 4.36 -14.66 -0.13
C ASP A 183 4.44 -13.18 0.29
N LEU A 184 4.29 -12.26 -0.66
CA LEU A 184 4.29 -10.83 -0.39
C LEU A 184 3.03 -10.36 0.33
N CYS A 185 1.85 -10.88 -0.05
CA CYS A 185 0.59 -10.62 0.64
C CYS A 185 0.62 -11.22 2.05
N ASP A 186 1.07 -12.46 2.20
CA ASP A 186 1.18 -13.13 3.50
C ASP A 186 2.15 -12.38 4.43
N ALA A 187 3.27 -11.90 3.91
CA ALA A 187 4.22 -11.09 4.67
C ALA A 187 3.60 -9.77 5.13
N LEU A 188 2.80 -9.11 4.28
CA LEU A 188 2.07 -7.89 4.63
C LEU A 188 1.02 -8.16 5.71
N MET A 189 0.27 -9.27 5.62
CA MET A 189 -0.75 -9.64 6.61
C MET A 189 -0.15 -9.93 8.00
N CYS A 190 1.13 -10.29 8.07
CA CYS A 190 1.83 -10.54 9.32
C CYS A 190 2.44 -9.28 9.98
N VAL A 191 2.36 -8.12 9.33
CA VAL A 191 2.84 -6.85 9.88
C VAL A 191 1.89 -6.37 10.98
N ASP A 192 2.47 -5.89 12.07
CA ASP A 192 1.76 -5.23 13.17
C ASP A 192 1.46 -3.78 12.78
N ASP A 193 0.18 -3.44 12.65
CA ASP A 193 -0.33 -2.10 12.34
C ASP A 193 -0.74 -1.30 13.58
N GLU A 194 -0.64 -1.86 14.79
CA GLU A 194 -0.95 -1.17 16.06
C GLU A 194 0.26 -0.39 16.61
N VAL A 195 1.35 -0.31 15.85
CA VAL A 195 2.57 0.42 16.22
C VAL A 195 2.31 1.93 16.26
N ASN A 196 2.89 2.62 17.25
CA ASN A 196 2.81 4.07 17.34
C ASN A 196 3.53 4.74 16.16
N LEU A 197 2.78 5.41 15.29
CA LEU A 197 3.29 6.11 14.09
C LEU A 197 3.78 7.54 14.36
N ALA A 198 3.95 7.96 15.62
CA ALA A 198 4.52 9.26 15.93
C ALA A 198 5.97 9.39 15.42
N ARG A 199 6.26 10.47 14.68
CA ARG A 199 7.61 10.80 14.21
C ARG A 199 8.59 10.91 15.37
N TYR A 200 9.78 10.36 15.20
CA TYR A 200 10.85 10.61 16.13
C TYR A 200 11.41 12.02 15.93
N LEU A 201 11.66 12.72 17.03
CA LEU A 201 12.31 14.04 17.02
C LEU A 201 13.79 13.98 16.64
N ILE A 202 14.38 12.78 16.65
CA ILE A 202 15.78 12.52 16.32
C ILE A 202 15.79 11.44 15.24
N ALA A 203 16.56 11.65 14.18
CA ALA A 203 16.69 10.70 13.09
C ALA A 203 17.13 9.31 13.60
N THR A 204 16.43 8.27 13.16
CA THR A 204 16.74 6.87 13.47
C THR A 204 17.96 6.39 12.70
N THR A 205 18.17 6.90 11.49
CA THR A 205 19.34 6.65 10.63
C THR A 205 19.45 7.71 9.54
N THR A 206 20.57 7.74 8.84
CA THR A 206 20.75 8.55 7.62
C THR A 206 20.68 7.69 6.35
N ARG A 207 20.04 8.22 5.31
CA ARG A 207 19.94 7.63 3.97
C ARG A 207 21.12 8.09 3.14
N ASN A 208 21.82 7.15 2.52
CA ASN A 208 22.89 7.49 1.59
C ASN A 208 22.26 7.91 0.23
N PRO A 209 22.51 9.14 -0.26
CA PRO A 209 21.93 9.62 -1.52
C PRO A 209 22.34 8.80 -2.74
N ASP A 210 23.51 8.16 -2.70
CA ASP A 210 24.03 7.38 -3.83
C ASP A 210 23.43 5.97 -3.91
N ARG A 211 22.99 5.39 -2.78
CA ARG A 211 22.49 4.01 -2.70
C ARG A 211 21.52 3.80 -1.52
N PRO A 212 20.31 3.25 -1.76
CA PRO A 212 19.75 2.83 -3.05
C PRO A 212 19.40 4.02 -3.97
N LYS A 213 19.27 3.76 -5.28
CA LYS A 213 18.79 4.79 -6.22
C LYS A 213 17.42 5.27 -5.79
N MET A 214 17.22 6.59 -5.82
CA MET A 214 15.94 7.24 -5.50
C MET A 214 14.78 6.69 -6.32
N ILE A 215 13.58 6.90 -5.79
CA ILE A 215 12.35 6.51 -6.46
C ILE A 215 12.29 7.21 -7.83
N SER A 216 11.95 6.44 -8.86
CA SER A 216 11.92 6.92 -10.25
C SER A 216 10.54 6.89 -10.88
N ARG A 217 9.54 6.50 -10.08
CA ARG A 217 8.12 6.37 -10.46
C ARG A 217 7.28 7.26 -9.56
N SER A 218 6.06 7.54 -9.98
CA SER A 218 5.17 8.40 -9.20
C SER A 218 4.79 7.74 -7.86
N VAL A 219 4.85 8.51 -6.77
CA VAL A 219 4.33 8.12 -5.44
C VAL A 219 2.83 8.39 -5.29
N VAL A 220 2.22 8.94 -6.36
CA VAL A 220 0.80 9.30 -6.45
C VAL A 220 0.06 8.29 -7.31
N ARG A 221 0.62 7.96 -8.49
CA ARG A 221 0.01 7.06 -9.46
C ARG A 221 0.88 5.82 -9.69
N PRO A 222 0.40 4.61 -9.34
CA PRO A 222 1.19 3.41 -9.50
C PRO A 222 1.56 3.19 -10.96
N ASN A 223 2.79 2.74 -11.21
CA ASN A 223 3.33 2.44 -12.54
C ASN A 223 3.42 3.61 -13.53
N HIS A 224 3.28 4.85 -13.08
CA HIS A 224 3.42 6.05 -13.91
C HIS A 224 4.76 6.75 -13.66
N ALA A 225 5.16 7.58 -14.62
CA ALA A 225 6.25 8.53 -14.42
C ALA A 225 5.87 9.57 -13.36
N PRO A 226 6.83 10.12 -12.59
CA PRO A 226 6.57 11.16 -11.61
C PRO A 226 5.86 12.37 -12.23
N LEU A 227 4.91 12.94 -11.51
CA LEU A 227 4.29 14.22 -11.85
C LEU A 227 5.30 15.36 -11.68
N ALA A 228 5.06 16.49 -12.34
CA ALA A 228 5.99 17.63 -12.30
C ALA A 228 6.27 18.13 -10.87
N ALA A 229 5.24 18.16 -10.01
CA ALA A 229 5.37 18.54 -8.61
C ALA A 229 6.25 17.57 -7.80
N GLU A 230 6.24 16.28 -8.14
CA GLU A 230 7.09 15.28 -7.48
C GLU A 230 8.58 15.52 -7.79
N GLY A 231 8.88 16.10 -8.96
CA GLY A 231 10.25 16.49 -9.32
C GLY A 231 10.77 17.73 -8.59
N MET A 232 9.92 18.44 -7.83
CA MET A 232 10.29 19.63 -7.04
C MET A 232 10.50 19.31 -5.56
N ILE A 233 10.29 18.06 -5.14
CA ILE A 233 10.45 17.60 -3.77
C ILE A 233 11.92 17.72 -3.35
N GLU A 234 12.16 18.27 -2.16
CA GLU A 234 13.50 18.38 -1.60
C GLU A 234 13.94 17.04 -1.02
N TYR A 235 15.18 16.65 -1.33
CA TYR A 235 15.73 15.41 -0.80
C TYR A 235 16.08 15.56 0.68
N GLU A 236 15.54 14.65 1.49
CA GLU A 236 15.89 14.50 2.90
C GLU A 236 16.74 13.24 3.12
N ASP A 237 17.79 13.39 3.92
CA ASP A 237 18.71 12.31 4.27
C ASP A 237 18.46 11.73 5.66
N ASN A 238 17.63 12.38 6.49
CA ASN A 238 17.36 11.95 7.86
C ASN A 238 16.06 11.14 7.92
N ILE A 239 16.18 9.84 8.22
CA ILE A 239 15.03 8.97 8.39
C ILE A 239 14.50 9.14 9.81
N ASP A 240 13.25 9.57 9.95
CA ASP A 240 12.57 9.94 11.20
C ASP A 240 11.53 8.91 11.67
N TYR A 241 11.43 7.78 10.96
CA TYR A 241 10.66 6.60 11.32
C TYR A 241 11.58 5.40 11.55
N ASP A 242 11.17 4.43 12.36
CA ASP A 242 11.88 3.16 12.51
C ASP A 242 11.34 2.08 11.55
N CYS A 243 11.99 0.91 11.51
CA CYS A 243 11.59 -0.16 10.60
C CYS A 243 10.18 -0.71 10.86
N ASP A 244 9.72 -0.77 12.11
CA ASP A 244 8.38 -1.29 12.44
C ASP A 244 7.32 -0.26 12.05
N GLN A 245 7.57 1.03 12.31
CA GLN A 245 6.69 2.10 11.85
C GLN A 245 6.54 2.12 10.32
N VAL A 246 7.65 2.00 9.58
CA VAL A 246 7.59 1.98 8.11
C VAL A 246 6.83 0.74 7.61
N ARG A 247 6.97 -0.43 8.24
CA ARG A 247 6.16 -1.62 7.90
C ARG A 247 4.68 -1.35 8.13
N ALA A 248 4.32 -0.83 9.30
CA ALA A 248 2.95 -0.51 9.66
C ALA A 248 2.33 0.50 8.69
N MET A 249 3.08 1.55 8.32
CA MET A 249 2.67 2.52 7.30
C MET A 249 2.40 1.86 5.95
N ILE A 250 3.23 0.92 5.50
CA ILE A 250 2.97 0.16 4.26
C ILE A 250 1.66 -0.61 4.39
N LYS A 251 1.45 -1.32 5.51
CA LYS A 251 0.23 -2.10 5.73
C LYS A 251 -1.03 -1.21 5.68
N ILE A 252 -1.04 -0.14 6.46
CA ILE A 252 -2.16 0.81 6.52
C ILE A 252 -2.40 1.47 5.16
N PHE A 253 -1.34 1.86 4.46
CA PHE A 253 -1.42 2.47 3.14
C PHE A 253 -2.10 1.56 2.11
N ILE A 254 -1.80 0.26 2.15
CA ILE A 254 -2.35 -0.75 1.23
C ILE A 254 -3.76 -1.18 1.66
N ASP A 255 -4.00 -1.38 2.95
CA ASP A 255 -5.29 -1.87 3.46
C ASP A 255 -6.39 -0.79 3.34
N ASP A 256 -6.05 0.48 3.56
CA ASP A 256 -7.00 1.59 3.50
C ASP A 256 -7.06 2.28 2.12
N GLY A 257 -6.24 1.85 1.14
CA GLY A 257 -6.02 2.57 -0.12
C GLY A 257 -6.26 1.76 -1.39
N ASP A 258 -6.17 2.44 -2.53
CA ASP A 258 -6.36 1.85 -3.87
C ASP A 258 -5.12 1.10 -4.40
N TRP A 259 -4.04 1.08 -3.63
CA TRP A 259 -2.76 0.53 -4.06
C TRP A 259 -2.64 -0.94 -3.73
N THR A 260 -2.13 -1.73 -4.68
CA THR A 260 -1.70 -3.11 -4.37
C THR A 260 -0.26 -3.15 -3.89
N ILE A 261 0.08 -4.16 -3.08
CA ILE A 261 1.45 -4.31 -2.58
C ILE A 261 2.48 -4.50 -3.70
N ASP A 262 2.12 -5.15 -4.81
CA ASP A 262 3.01 -5.29 -5.96
C ASP A 262 3.18 -3.96 -6.72
N GLN A 263 2.16 -3.10 -6.78
CA GLN A 263 2.27 -1.74 -7.34
C GLN A 263 3.18 -0.84 -6.49
N PHE A 264 3.04 -0.91 -5.16
CA PHE A 264 3.93 -0.22 -4.23
C PHE A 264 5.37 -0.67 -4.43
N ARG A 265 5.62 -1.98 -4.40
CA ARG A 265 6.94 -2.56 -4.67
C ARG A 265 7.53 -2.11 -6.02
N GLN A 266 6.71 -2.11 -7.06
CA GLN A 266 7.10 -1.66 -8.40
C GLN A 266 7.55 -0.20 -8.41
N THR A 267 6.89 0.65 -7.63
CA THR A 267 7.21 2.07 -7.48
C THR A 267 8.55 2.26 -6.80
N LEU A 268 8.83 1.50 -5.75
CA LEU A 268 10.15 1.49 -5.10
C LEU A 268 11.27 0.97 -6.01
N GLY A 269 10.96 0.09 -6.97
CA GLY A 269 11.98 -0.55 -7.81
C GLY A 269 12.76 -1.65 -7.10
N VAL A 270 12.21 -2.24 -6.03
CA VAL A 270 12.79 -3.39 -5.30
C VAL A 270 12.23 -4.72 -5.80
N THR A 271 12.94 -5.82 -5.55
CA THR A 271 12.44 -7.17 -5.88
C THR A 271 11.37 -7.62 -4.88
N ARG A 272 10.50 -8.57 -5.28
CA ARG A 272 9.48 -9.13 -4.38
C ARG A 272 10.11 -9.72 -3.12
N GLN A 273 11.16 -10.52 -3.28
CA GLN A 273 11.91 -11.12 -2.17
C GLN A 273 12.54 -10.09 -1.22
N GLN A 274 13.04 -8.96 -1.74
CA GLN A 274 13.58 -7.89 -0.89
C GLN A 274 12.49 -7.29 0.00
N LEU A 275 11.30 -7.06 -0.56
CA LEU A 275 10.17 -6.52 0.19
C LEU A 275 9.59 -7.54 1.17
N VAL A 276 9.41 -8.81 0.75
CA VAL A 276 9.02 -9.93 1.64
C VAL A 276 9.97 -10.00 2.84
N LYS A 277 11.28 -10.05 2.62
CA LYS A 277 12.28 -10.11 3.69
C LYS A 277 12.20 -8.92 4.65
N PHE A 278 11.89 -7.73 4.12
CA PHE A 278 11.71 -6.55 4.95
C PHE A 278 10.44 -6.63 5.80
N LEU A 279 9.29 -6.95 5.18
CA LEU A 279 7.98 -7.04 5.84
C LEU A 279 7.92 -8.16 6.88
N SER A 280 8.53 -9.31 6.61
CA SER A 280 8.59 -10.43 7.57
C SER A 280 9.52 -10.17 8.77
N GLY A 281 10.29 -9.09 8.75
CA GLY A 281 11.14 -8.69 9.86
C GLY A 281 10.34 -8.12 11.04
N ARG A 282 10.94 -8.13 12.23
CA ARG A 282 10.39 -7.47 13.43
C ARG A 282 11.48 -6.71 14.16
N GLY A 283 11.11 -5.58 14.77
CA GLY A 283 11.99 -4.74 15.55
C GLY A 283 12.41 -3.47 14.81
N TYR A 284 12.52 -2.39 15.57
CA TYR A 284 12.83 -1.02 15.13
C TYR A 284 14.11 -0.89 14.28
N SER A 285 15.12 -1.73 14.49
CA SER A 285 16.40 -1.69 13.79
C SER A 285 16.61 -2.81 12.76
N HIS A 286 15.65 -3.72 12.64
CA HIS A 286 15.81 -4.86 11.75
C HIS A 286 15.66 -4.42 10.30
N ALA A 287 16.76 -4.48 9.55
CA ALA A 287 16.88 -4.09 8.14
C ALA A 287 16.98 -2.58 7.85
N LEU A 288 17.55 -1.78 8.77
CA LEU A 288 17.85 -0.34 8.59
C LEU A 288 18.65 0.00 7.32
N LEU A 289 19.52 -0.91 6.88
CA LEU A 289 20.34 -0.73 5.66
C LEU A 289 19.69 -1.34 4.41
N SER A 290 18.48 -1.88 4.52
CA SER A 290 17.82 -2.48 3.37
C SER A 290 17.26 -1.42 2.43
N ALA A 291 17.36 -1.69 1.14
CA ALA A 291 16.77 -0.82 0.13
C ALA A 291 15.25 -0.70 0.28
N ALA A 292 14.58 -1.79 0.62
CA ALA A 292 13.13 -1.80 0.85
C ALA A 292 12.72 -0.83 1.97
N TYR A 293 13.43 -0.81 3.10
CA TYR A 293 13.18 0.14 4.17
C TYR A 293 13.40 1.59 3.74
N GLN A 294 14.59 1.91 3.23
CA GLN A 294 14.97 3.29 2.91
C GLN A 294 14.11 3.89 1.80
N LEU A 295 13.76 3.09 0.78
CA LEU A 295 12.88 3.53 -0.31
C LEU A 295 11.42 3.61 0.14
N SER A 296 10.95 2.74 1.05
CA SER A 296 9.59 2.86 1.59
C SER A 296 9.45 4.13 2.42
N TRP A 297 10.44 4.48 3.24
CA TRP A 297 10.44 5.76 3.94
C TRP A 297 10.44 6.94 2.97
N GLU A 298 11.31 6.91 1.95
CA GLU A 298 11.36 7.97 0.92
C GLU A 298 10.01 8.15 0.21
N PHE A 299 9.31 7.06 -0.10
CA PHE A 299 7.98 7.09 -0.67
C PHE A 299 7.00 7.88 0.21
N PHE A 300 6.97 7.59 1.52
CA PHE A 300 6.09 8.29 2.45
C PHE A 300 6.51 9.73 2.70
N ASN A 301 7.82 10.00 2.74
CA ASN A 301 8.32 11.36 2.88
C ASN A 301 7.91 12.25 1.69
N TRP A 302 7.99 11.71 0.47
CA TRP A 302 7.53 12.43 -0.72
C TRP A 302 6.03 12.70 -0.68
N ARG A 303 5.22 11.72 -0.25
CA ARG A 303 3.79 11.93 -0.07
C ARG A 303 3.49 13.01 0.97
N ASP A 304 4.20 13.02 2.09
CA ASP A 304 4.07 14.04 3.13
C ASP A 304 4.39 15.44 2.62
N GLN A 305 5.51 15.60 1.89
CA GLN A 305 5.89 16.90 1.29
C GLN A 305 4.89 17.39 0.25
N LEU A 306 4.17 16.48 -0.42
CA LEU A 306 3.07 16.81 -1.34
C LEU A 306 1.75 17.11 -0.60
N GLY A 307 1.72 17.02 0.73
CA GLY A 307 0.51 17.20 1.53
C GLY A 307 -0.50 16.06 1.42
N LEU A 308 -0.05 14.88 0.97
CA LEU A 308 -0.91 13.71 0.78
C LEU A 308 -1.02 12.88 2.07
N PRO A 309 -2.15 12.19 2.27
CA PRO A 309 -2.31 11.31 3.42
C PRO A 309 -1.33 10.13 3.34
N LEU A 310 -0.77 9.76 4.49
CA LEU A 310 0.14 8.61 4.65
C LEU A 310 -0.60 7.28 4.79
N SER A 311 -1.89 7.34 5.15
CA SER A 311 -2.83 6.23 5.23
C SER A 311 -3.88 6.37 4.13
N GLY A 312 -4.29 5.27 3.50
CA GLY A 312 -5.39 5.23 2.56
C GLY A 312 -5.28 6.20 1.38
N ALA A 313 -4.50 5.83 0.37
CA ALA A 313 -4.40 6.60 -0.86
C ALA A 313 -5.61 6.40 -1.77
N ASP A 314 -6.27 7.51 -2.13
CA ASP A 314 -7.20 7.59 -3.25
C ASP A 314 -6.43 8.12 -4.46
N ILE A 315 -6.24 7.29 -5.48
CA ILE A 315 -5.39 7.63 -6.62
C ILE A 315 -5.97 8.83 -7.40
N GLU A 316 -7.29 8.94 -7.50
CA GLU A 316 -7.95 10.01 -8.26
C GLU A 316 -7.88 11.34 -7.52
N GLU A 317 -8.20 11.33 -6.23
CA GLU A 317 -8.15 12.53 -5.38
C GLU A 317 -6.72 13.03 -5.19
N ASP A 318 -5.77 12.14 -4.90
CA ASP A 318 -4.36 12.52 -4.74
C ASP A 318 -3.81 13.12 -6.04
N THR A 319 -4.14 12.52 -7.19
CA THR A 319 -3.71 13.04 -8.51
C THR A 319 -4.26 14.44 -8.75
N ARG A 320 -5.55 14.66 -8.44
CA ARG A 320 -6.19 15.97 -8.59
C ARG A 320 -5.52 17.00 -7.69
N HIS A 321 -5.31 16.66 -6.41
CA HIS A 321 -4.68 17.54 -5.43
C HIS A 321 -3.30 18.01 -5.90
N VAL A 322 -2.42 17.08 -6.28
CA VAL A 322 -1.06 17.40 -6.71
C VAL A 322 -1.05 18.26 -7.99
N GLN A 323 -1.97 18.02 -8.92
CA GLN A 323 -2.09 18.85 -10.13
C GLN A 323 -2.62 20.25 -9.84
N GLU A 324 -3.54 20.41 -8.88
CA GLU A 324 -4.05 21.71 -8.47
C GLU A 324 -2.97 22.55 -7.78
N VAL A 325 -2.19 21.94 -6.88
CA VAL A 325 -1.04 22.60 -6.22
C VAL A 325 -0.01 23.06 -7.24
N ALA A 326 0.32 22.23 -8.23
CA ALA A 326 1.23 22.60 -9.31
C ALA A 326 0.71 23.81 -10.11
N GLN A 327 -0.58 23.81 -10.48
CA GLN A 327 -1.19 24.92 -11.22
C GLN A 327 -1.29 26.21 -10.42
N GLN A 328 -1.48 26.13 -9.10
CA GLN A 328 -1.48 27.30 -8.22
C GLN A 328 -0.09 27.93 -8.16
N GLY A 329 0.97 27.12 -7.97
CA GLY A 329 2.35 27.59 -8.01
C GLY A 329 2.71 28.28 -9.32
N ASP A 330 2.29 27.73 -10.46
CA ASP A 330 2.50 28.34 -11.78
C ASP A 330 1.76 29.67 -11.92
N ARG A 331 0.51 29.77 -11.45
CA ARG A 331 -0.27 31.02 -11.49
C ARG A 331 0.32 32.10 -10.61
N GLU A 332 0.76 31.75 -9.39
CA GLU A 332 1.41 32.68 -8.47
C GLU A 332 2.75 33.18 -9.01
N SER A 333 3.54 32.29 -9.59
CA SER A 333 4.80 32.62 -10.27
C SER A 333 4.57 33.54 -11.49
N GLU A 334 3.55 33.25 -12.31
CA GLU A 334 3.19 34.10 -13.45
C GLU A 334 2.70 35.49 -12.99
N GLU A 335 1.91 35.55 -11.92
CA GLU A 335 1.44 36.81 -11.34
C GLU A 335 2.61 37.63 -10.76
N GLN A 336 3.54 36.99 -10.05
CA GLN A 336 4.77 37.62 -9.58
C GLN A 336 5.63 38.15 -10.74
N ALA A 337 5.77 37.38 -11.83
CA ALA A 337 6.47 37.81 -13.03
C ALA A 337 5.78 39.01 -13.71
N ARG A 338 4.44 39.01 -13.79
CA ARG A 338 3.65 40.14 -14.31
C ARG A 338 3.80 41.38 -13.44
N LEU A 339 3.78 41.24 -12.11
CA LEU A 339 4.03 42.33 -11.16
C LEU A 339 5.43 42.89 -11.31
N ALA A 340 6.45 42.03 -11.42
CA ALA A 340 7.84 42.43 -11.65
C ALA A 340 7.99 43.20 -12.98
N ALA A 341 7.41 42.70 -14.07
CA ALA A 341 7.43 43.36 -15.38
C ALA A 341 6.71 44.72 -15.34
N ARG A 342 5.57 44.81 -14.65
CA ARG A 342 4.84 46.08 -14.44
C ARG A 342 5.69 47.08 -13.67
N ASN A 343 6.34 46.64 -12.59
CA ASN A 343 7.22 47.49 -11.79
C ASN A 343 8.42 47.99 -12.61
N ALA A 344 9.03 47.12 -13.42
CA ALA A 344 10.10 47.49 -14.34
C ALA A 344 9.65 48.53 -15.39
N ALA A 345 8.46 48.36 -15.98
CA ALA A 345 7.90 49.31 -16.93
C ALA A 345 7.65 50.69 -16.30
N ILE A 346 7.18 50.74 -15.04
CA ILE A 346 6.99 51.99 -14.29
C ILE A 346 8.34 52.68 -14.04
N LEU A 347 9.37 51.93 -13.63
CA LEU A 347 10.71 52.49 -13.39
C LEU A 347 11.35 53.03 -14.69
N ASN A 348 11.09 52.37 -15.83
CA ASN A 348 11.54 52.87 -17.14
C ASN A 348 10.77 54.12 -17.60
N ALA A 349 9.48 54.23 -17.28
CA ALA A 349 8.67 55.40 -17.64
C ALA A 349 8.97 56.65 -16.79
N PHE A 350 9.56 56.48 -15.59
CA PHE A 350 9.88 57.57 -14.67
C PHE A 350 11.34 57.48 -14.17
N PRO A 351 12.32 57.91 -14.98
CA PRO A 351 13.76 57.78 -14.66
C PRO A 351 14.18 58.50 -13.38
N GLU A 352 13.52 59.61 -13.04
CA GLU A 352 13.74 60.37 -11.81
C GLU A 352 13.41 59.55 -10.55
N LEU A 353 12.47 58.62 -10.68
CA LEU A 353 12.04 57.72 -9.61
C LEU A 353 13.11 56.66 -9.34
N THR A 354 13.74 56.14 -10.40
CA THR A 354 14.91 55.25 -10.32
C THR A 354 16.08 55.93 -9.62
N GLN A 355 16.41 57.17 -9.97
CA GLN A 355 17.44 57.95 -9.28
C GLN A 355 17.12 58.16 -7.79
N THR A 356 15.85 58.38 -7.44
CA THR A 356 15.41 58.55 -6.06
C THR A 356 15.50 57.23 -5.27
N LEU A 357 15.16 56.11 -5.91
CA LEU A 357 15.23 54.77 -5.33
C LEU A 357 16.68 54.31 -5.10
N ASP A 358 17.58 54.64 -6.04
CA ASP A 358 19.01 54.34 -5.91
C ASP A 358 19.65 55.20 -4.80
N LYS A 359 19.29 56.49 -4.71
CA LYS A 359 19.71 57.35 -3.59
C LYS A 359 19.22 56.79 -2.25
N ALA A 360 17.97 56.31 -2.19
CA ALA A 360 17.42 55.69 -0.99
C ALA A 360 18.11 54.37 -0.63
N ARG A 361 18.44 53.51 -1.61
CA ARG A 361 19.19 52.26 -1.40
C ARG A 361 20.60 52.52 -0.88
N VAL A 362 21.30 53.50 -1.45
CA VAL A 362 22.64 53.91 -0.99
C VAL A 362 22.59 54.49 0.43
N ALA A 363 21.56 55.29 0.75
CA ALA A 363 21.34 55.79 2.11
C ALA A 363 21.10 54.64 3.09
N LEU A 364 20.25 53.66 2.73
CA LEU A 364 19.95 52.47 3.54
C LEU A 364 21.18 51.56 3.76
N GLN A 365 22.02 51.37 2.74
CA GLN A 365 23.26 50.61 2.89
C GLN A 365 24.26 51.35 3.77
N LYS A 366 24.37 52.68 3.64
CA LYS A 366 25.20 53.50 4.53
C LYS A 366 24.73 53.45 5.98
N THR A 367 23.42 53.50 6.24
CA THR A 367 22.88 53.36 7.61
C THR A 367 23.08 51.94 8.14
N LYS A 368 22.87 50.89 7.33
CA LYS A 368 23.12 49.50 7.74
C LYS A 368 24.59 49.26 8.07
N LYS A 369 25.51 49.88 7.32
CA LYS A 369 26.95 49.79 7.57
C LYS A 369 27.36 50.57 8.83
N LYS A 370 26.75 51.73 9.10
CA LYS A 370 26.95 52.49 10.34
C LYS A 370 26.41 51.75 11.57
N LEU A 371 25.23 51.14 11.46
CA LEU A 371 24.63 50.29 12.51
C LEU A 371 25.42 48.99 12.74
N GLY A 372 25.97 48.39 11.67
CA GLY A 372 26.83 47.21 11.76
C GLY A 372 28.24 47.50 12.31
N SER A 373 28.67 48.77 12.33
CA SER A 373 29.93 49.20 12.96
C SER A 373 29.79 49.66 14.42
N GLU A 374 28.57 49.74 14.95
CA GLU A 374 28.28 50.08 16.36
C GLU A 374 27.74 48.89 17.17
N GLY A 375 27.71 47.68 16.58
CA GLY A 375 27.39 46.44 17.29
C GLY A 375 28.65 45.78 17.85
N GLN A 376 29.08 46.21 19.05
CA GLN A 376 29.74 45.30 19.97
C GLN A 376 28.78 44.12 20.24
N GLU A 377 29.23 42.90 19.97
CA GLU A 377 28.61 41.69 20.50
C GLU A 377 28.51 41.83 22.03
N PRO A 378 27.34 41.57 22.65
CA PRO A 378 27.34 41.30 24.08
C PRO A 378 27.93 39.90 24.30
N GLU A 379 29.18 39.86 24.77
CA GLU A 379 29.78 38.67 25.36
C GLU A 379 28.81 38.07 26.40
N LEU A 380 28.43 36.82 26.14
CA LEU A 380 27.70 35.97 27.07
C LEU A 380 28.56 35.76 28.32
N TRP A 381 27.98 36.01 29.49
CA TRP A 381 28.62 35.80 30.78
C TRP A 381 28.95 34.31 30.98
N ASP A 382 30.22 34.00 31.23
CA ASP A 382 30.66 32.73 31.78
C ASP A 382 31.13 32.96 33.23
N GLU A 383 30.40 32.35 34.17
CA GLU A 383 30.72 32.35 35.59
C GLU A 383 31.87 31.35 35.85
N ARG A 384 33.05 31.85 36.21
CA ARG A 384 33.92 31.33 37.30
C ARG A 384 35.23 32.11 37.42
N ALA A 385 35.54 32.53 38.64
CA ALA A 385 36.82 33.10 39.07
C ALA A 385 37.55 32.12 40.00
N PRO A 386 38.76 32.40 40.56
CA PRO A 386 39.78 33.40 40.21
C PRO A 386 41.23 32.84 40.18
N GLU A 387 42.23 33.61 39.71
CA GLU A 387 43.45 33.95 40.47
C GLU A 387 44.45 34.89 39.73
N ARG A 388 44.57 36.13 40.26
CA ARG A 388 45.80 36.87 40.64
C ARG A 388 46.88 37.31 39.59
N PRO A 389 47.72 38.33 39.93
CA PRO A 389 47.81 39.57 39.13
C PRO A 389 49.22 39.88 38.57
N GLN A 390 49.34 40.88 37.67
CA GLN A 390 50.24 42.05 37.83
C GLN A 390 50.37 42.96 36.59
N LYS A 391 50.48 44.27 36.88
CA LYS A 391 51.29 45.34 36.23
C LYS A 391 50.75 46.16 35.04
N ARG A 392 50.26 47.37 35.40
CA ARG A 392 50.85 48.71 35.15
C ARG A 392 51.41 49.06 33.74
N THR A 393 50.76 50.04 33.09
CA THR A 393 51.29 51.28 32.43
C THR A 393 50.07 52.06 31.89
N ARG A 394 49.63 53.22 32.41
CA ARG A 394 50.10 54.63 32.35
C ARG A 394 50.30 55.22 30.93
N LEU A 395 49.70 56.43 30.78
CA LEU A 395 49.83 57.48 29.73
C LEU A 395 48.87 57.29 28.52
N THR A 396 48.13 58.29 28.04
CA THR A 396 48.20 59.76 28.18
C THR A 396 46.89 60.39 27.74
N GLU A 397 46.44 61.41 28.47
CA GLU A 397 45.54 62.46 27.98
C GLU A 397 46.27 63.29 26.92
N ALA A 398 45.60 63.61 25.81
CA ALA A 398 45.97 64.72 24.94
C ALA A 398 44.74 65.23 24.19
N ASP A 399 44.37 66.45 24.57
CA ASP A 399 43.87 67.54 23.74
C ASP A 399 42.66 67.35 22.84
N ALA A 400 41.56 67.92 23.36
CA ALA A 400 40.54 68.59 22.60
C ALA A 400 41.13 69.65 21.66
N THR A 401 40.82 69.56 20.37
CA THR A 401 40.65 70.75 19.53
C THR A 401 39.34 70.67 18.75
N SER A 402 38.41 71.46 19.27
CA SER A 402 37.18 71.94 18.64
C SER A 402 37.35 72.28 17.15
N LYS A 403 36.46 71.73 16.31
CA LYS A 403 35.92 72.40 15.13
C LYS A 403 34.42 72.07 14.99
N PRO A 404 33.62 73.01 14.45
CA PRO A 404 32.25 73.25 14.88
C PRO A 404 31.27 72.31 14.18
N GLY A 405 30.24 71.90 14.94
CA GLY A 405 29.09 71.20 14.41
C GLY A 405 28.39 72.00 13.33
N MET A 406 28.27 71.41 12.15
CA MET A 406 27.25 71.73 11.17
C MET A 406 26.34 70.51 11.00
N ASP A 407 25.12 70.70 11.47
CA ASP A 407 23.89 70.38 10.76
C ASP A 407 23.34 68.95 10.60
N LEU A 408 23.46 68.14 11.66
CA LEU A 408 22.55 66.99 11.83
C LEU A 408 21.07 67.42 11.87
N PHE A 409 20.78 68.64 12.32
CA PHE A 409 19.41 69.16 12.35
C PHE A 409 18.91 69.60 10.97
N GLU A 410 19.74 70.21 10.11
CA GLU A 410 19.35 70.44 8.71
C GLU A 410 19.24 69.14 7.92
N GLU A 411 20.14 68.16 8.10
CA GLU A 411 20.01 66.86 7.41
C GLU A 411 18.72 66.13 7.80
N VAL A 412 18.34 66.14 9.08
CA VAL A 412 17.07 65.55 9.55
C VAL A 412 15.87 66.33 8.99
N LYS A 413 15.98 67.66 8.85
CA LYS A 413 14.93 68.50 8.26
C LYS A 413 14.75 68.23 6.77
N GLU A 414 15.84 68.12 6.01
CA GLU A 414 15.81 67.76 4.59
C GLU A 414 15.21 66.37 4.36
N ILE A 415 15.56 65.38 5.19
CA ILE A 415 14.97 64.04 5.12
C ILE A 415 13.48 64.08 5.42
N LYS A 416 13.06 64.85 6.42
CA LYS A 416 11.64 65.01 6.79
C LYS A 416 10.84 65.68 5.67
N ASP A 417 11.38 66.72 5.05
CA ASP A 417 10.76 67.42 3.93
C ASP A 417 10.67 66.53 2.68
N ALA A 418 11.70 65.72 2.42
CA ALA A 418 11.70 64.73 1.34
C ALA A 418 10.65 63.63 1.55
N LEU A 419 10.52 63.11 2.77
CA LEU A 419 9.49 62.12 3.12
C LEU A 419 8.08 62.71 3.03
N GLN A 420 7.90 63.97 3.41
CA GLN A 420 6.62 64.66 3.27
C GLN A 420 6.23 64.85 1.81
N LYS A 421 7.15 65.29 0.95
CA LYS A 421 6.94 65.39 -0.51
C LYS A 421 6.61 64.02 -1.14
N LEU A 422 7.31 62.96 -0.71
CA LEU A 422 7.02 61.59 -1.17
C LEU A 422 5.63 61.12 -0.75
N GLY A 423 5.21 61.46 0.48
CA GLY A 423 3.86 61.20 0.98
C GLY A 423 2.76 61.91 0.21
N GLU A 424 3.00 63.16 -0.23
CA GLU A 424 2.07 63.91 -1.08
C GLU A 424 2.00 63.35 -2.51
N GLN A 425 3.14 62.97 -3.10
CA GLN A 425 3.18 62.32 -4.40
C GLN A 425 2.44 60.97 -4.38
N ASN A 426 2.61 60.17 -3.33
CA ASN A 426 1.89 58.91 -3.18
C ASN A 426 0.38 59.10 -2.99
N ARG A 427 -0.05 60.17 -2.28
CA ARG A 427 -1.48 60.53 -2.18
C ARG A 427 -2.06 60.92 -3.55
N LYS A 428 -1.35 61.74 -4.34
CA LYS A 428 -1.75 62.08 -5.72
C LYS A 428 -1.83 60.84 -6.61
N ARG A 429 -0.87 59.91 -6.48
CA ARG A 429 -0.85 58.64 -7.24
C ARG A 429 -2.03 57.72 -6.88
N ARG A 430 -2.39 57.61 -5.59
CA ARG A 430 -3.57 56.84 -5.16
C ARG A 430 -4.86 57.46 -5.69
N ALA A 431 -4.98 58.79 -5.70
CA ALA A 431 -6.12 59.49 -6.28
C ALA A 431 -6.24 59.24 -7.79
N ALA A 432 -5.12 59.31 -8.54
CA ALA A 432 -5.11 59.01 -9.97
C ALA A 432 -5.47 57.55 -10.28
N LEU A 433 -4.99 56.59 -9.48
CA LEU A 433 -5.34 55.17 -9.63
C LEU A 433 -6.82 54.92 -9.35
N GLN A 434 -7.41 55.59 -8.35
CA GLN A 434 -8.84 55.49 -8.08
C GLN A 434 -9.70 56.09 -9.21
N GLU A 435 -9.23 57.12 -9.91
CA GLU A 435 -9.92 57.62 -11.11
C GLU A 435 -9.85 56.63 -12.27
N VAL A 436 -8.68 56.02 -12.51
CA VAL A 436 -8.53 54.99 -13.55
C VAL A 436 -9.42 53.79 -13.26
N ASP A 437 -9.50 53.34 -12.00
CA ASP A 437 -10.37 52.22 -11.60
C ASP A 437 -11.87 52.54 -11.74
N LYS A 438 -12.27 53.79 -11.46
CA LYS A 438 -13.65 54.26 -11.75
C LYS A 438 -13.93 54.28 -13.25
N GLU A 439 -12.95 54.66 -14.07
CA GLU A 439 -13.10 54.68 -15.53
C GLU A 439 -13.14 53.27 -16.14
N THR A 440 -12.35 52.31 -15.64
CA THR A 440 -12.42 50.90 -16.05
C THR A 440 -13.71 50.23 -15.57
N GLN A 441 -14.18 50.50 -14.35
CA GLN A 441 -15.48 50.01 -13.87
C GLN A 441 -16.64 50.57 -14.71
N ASN A 442 -16.60 51.82 -15.16
CA ASN A 442 -17.63 52.38 -16.06
C ASN A 442 -17.57 51.82 -17.49
N ARG A 443 -16.44 51.25 -17.93
CA ARG A 443 -16.30 50.61 -19.26
C ARG A 443 -16.72 49.14 -19.30
N GLN A 444 -16.76 48.43 -18.17
CA GLN A 444 -17.14 47.01 -18.12
C GLN A 444 -18.63 46.67 -18.42
N PRO A 445 -19.66 47.49 -18.11
CA PRO A 445 -21.06 47.11 -18.34
C PRO A 445 -21.42 46.98 -19.83
N ARG A 446 -20.65 47.63 -20.72
CA ARG A 446 -20.93 47.64 -22.17
C ARG A 446 -20.41 46.40 -22.90
N ARG A 447 -19.33 45.78 -22.43
CA ARG A 447 -18.80 44.52 -23.03
C ARG A 447 -19.62 43.30 -22.62
N SER A 448 -20.05 43.23 -21.37
CA SER A 448 -20.86 42.11 -20.87
C SER A 448 -22.26 42.06 -21.52
N ARG A 449 -22.90 43.21 -21.76
CA ARG A 449 -24.18 43.26 -22.51
C ARG A 449 -24.04 42.82 -23.97
N ARG A 450 -23.01 43.30 -24.68
CA ARG A 450 -22.77 42.89 -26.08
C ARG A 450 -22.49 41.39 -26.24
N LEU A 451 -21.77 40.79 -25.30
CA LEU A 451 -21.50 39.34 -25.30
C LEU A 451 -22.78 38.55 -25.00
N LYS A 452 -23.60 38.98 -24.03
CA LYS A 452 -24.89 38.34 -23.75
C LYS A 452 -25.87 38.44 -24.92
N ASP A 453 -25.92 39.59 -25.59
CA ASP A 453 -26.79 39.78 -26.77
C ASP A 453 -26.31 38.94 -27.97
N GLN A 454 -25.00 38.78 -28.17
CA GLN A 454 -24.45 37.88 -29.19
C GLN A 454 -24.68 36.40 -28.89
N GLN A 455 -24.65 36.01 -27.62
CA GLN A 455 -24.91 34.64 -27.19
C GLN A 455 -26.39 34.29 -27.40
N LYS A 456 -27.30 35.21 -27.05
CA LYS A 456 -28.74 35.05 -27.24
C LYS A 456 -29.16 35.01 -28.72
N ALA A 457 -28.43 35.68 -29.61
CA ALA A 457 -28.63 35.62 -31.06
C ALA A 457 -28.04 34.36 -31.73
N ARG A 458 -27.23 33.57 -31.01
CA ARG A 458 -26.75 32.25 -31.48
C ARG A 458 -27.62 31.10 -30.98
N GLU A 459 -28.39 31.33 -29.92
CA GLU A 459 -29.33 30.36 -29.34
C GLU A 459 -30.73 30.43 -29.98
N GLN A 460 -31.03 31.50 -30.71
CA GLN A 460 -32.20 31.63 -31.60
C GLN A 460 -31.81 31.28 -33.03
#